data_AF-A0A183U8I1-F1
#
_entry.id   AF-A0A183U8I1-F1
#
_cell.length_a   1.000
_cell.length_b   1.000
_cell.length_c   1.000
_cell.angle_alpha   90.00
_cell.angle_beta   90.00
_cell.angle_gamma   90.00
#
_symmetry.space_group_name_H-M   'P 1'
#
loop_
_entity.id
_entity.type
_entity.pdbx_description
1 polymer ?
#
loop_
_entity_poly.entity_id
_entity_poly.type
_entity_poly.pdbx_seq_one_letter_code
_entity_poly.pdbx_strand_id
1 'polypeptide(L)' 'MLLKNVGKPTALTLVFVETKRGASDLAYYLQKDGYNVVAIHGDLKQFDREKHLETFRSGVAPILVATAVCCFLFK' A
#
# COMPACT_ATOMS: atom_id res chain seq x y z
N MET A 1 -2.05 -5.52 -12.90
CA MET A 1 -1.15 -5.71 -11.74
C MET A 1 0.27 -5.46 -12.22
N LEU A 2 0.85 -4.28 -11.98
CA LEU A 2 2.23 -3.98 -12.35
C LEU A 2 3.10 -4.16 -11.10
N LEU A 3 3.92 -5.20 -11.06
CA LEU A 3 4.96 -5.39 -10.06
C LEU A 3 6.24 -4.73 -10.59
N LYS A 4 6.59 -3.56 -10.06
CA LYS A 4 7.92 -2.95 -10.28
C LYS A 4 8.73 -3.04 -8.99
N ASN A 5 9.82 -3.82 -9.05
CA ASN A 5 10.98 -3.84 -8.14
C ASN A 5 10.71 -4.12 -6.65
N VAL A 6 10.49 -5.40 -6.32
CA VAL A 6 10.73 -5.92 -4.97
C VAL A 6 12.19 -6.38 -4.91
N GLY A 7 13.09 -5.63 -4.24
CA GLY A 7 14.46 -6.11 -4.01
C GLY A 7 15.60 -5.09 -3.92
N LYS A 8 15.35 -3.79 -3.65
CA LYS A 8 16.42 -2.87 -3.23
C LYS A 8 16.07 -2.26 -1.87
N PRO A 9 17.05 -2.06 -0.96
CA PRO A 9 16.86 -1.33 0.31
C PRO A 9 16.34 0.11 0.15
N THR A 10 16.15 0.58 -1.08
CA THR A 10 15.69 1.92 -1.48
C THR A 10 14.47 1.91 -2.40
N ALA A 11 13.91 0.74 -2.75
CA ALA A 11 12.80 0.64 -3.70
C ALA A 11 11.46 0.50 -2.98
N LEU A 12 10.66 1.57 -3.02
CA LEU A 12 9.26 1.56 -2.61
C LEU A 12 8.40 0.94 -3.73
N THR A 13 7.55 -0.03 -3.38
CA THR A 13 6.66 -0.74 -4.29
C THR A 13 5.22 -0.29 -4.08
N LEU A 14 4.59 0.22 -5.15
CA LEU A 14 3.17 0.62 -5.15
C LEU A 14 2.37 -0.36 -6.00
N VAL A 15 1.34 -0.97 -5.41
CA VAL A 15 0.47 -1.94 -6.06
C VAL A 15 -0.94 -1.38 -6.14
N PHE A 16 -1.47 -1.23 -7.35
CA PHE A 16 -2.85 -0.83 -7.57
C PHE A 16 -3.77 -2.03 -7.74
N VAL A 17 -4.89 -1.98 -7.04
CA VAL A 17 -5.97 -2.97 -7.14
C VAL A 17 -7.30 -2.28 -7.42
N GLU A 18 -8.23 -3.03 -7.99
CA GLU A 18 -9.54 -2.50 -8.38
C GLU A 18 -10.49 -2.38 -7.19
N THR A 19 -10.48 -3.38 -6.30
CA THR A 19 -11.45 -3.48 -5.21
C THR A 19 -10.80 -3.27 -3.84
N LYS A 20 -11.55 -2.66 -2.91
CA LYS A 20 -11.11 -2.49 -1.51
C LYS A 20 -10.79 -3.81 -0.82
N ARG A 21 -11.60 -4.84 -1.10
CA ARG A 21 -11.40 -6.19 -0.58
C ARG A 21 -10.10 -6.79 -1.11
N GLY A 22 -9.83 -6.65 -2.41
CA GLY A 22 -8.56 -7.06 -3.00
C GLY A 22 -7.35 -6.34 -2.39
N ALA A 23 -7.50 -5.08 -1.96
CA ALA A 23 -6.43 -4.35 -1.28
C ALA A 23 -6.11 -4.95 0.08
N SER A 24 -7.15 -5.19 0.88
CA SER A 24 -7.02 -5.77 2.22
C SER A 24 -6.52 -7.22 2.16
N ASP A 25 -7.07 -8.04 1.27
CA ASP A 25 -6.69 -9.45 1.12
C ASP A 25 -5.23 -9.59 0.66
N LEU A 26 -4.79 -8.76 -0.31
CA LEU A 26 -3.41 -8.79 -0.79
C LEU A 26 -2.43 -8.30 0.28
N ALA A 27 -2.75 -7.23 1.01
CA ALA A 27 -1.91 -6.76 2.09
C ALA A 27 -1.82 -7.78 3.23
N TYR A 28 -2.94 -8.44 3.58
CA TYR A 28 -2.94 -9.51 4.57
C TYR A 28 -2.08 -10.70 4.14
N TYR A 29 -2.19 -11.12 2.88
CA TYR A 29 -1.37 -12.19 2.33
C TYR A 29 0.13 -11.86 2.40
N LEU A 30 0.51 -10.65 1.99
CA LEU A 30 1.89 -10.18 2.02
C LEU A 30 2.44 -10.04 3.45
N GLN A 31 1.63 -9.58 4.41
CA GLN A 31 2.01 -9.57 5.83
C GLN A 31 2.25 -10.97 6.36
N LYS A 32 1.39 -11.93 5.99
CA LYS A 32 1.55 -13.34 6.38
C LYS A 32 2.83 -13.97 5.83
N ASP A 33 3.27 -13.51 4.65
CA ASP A 33 4.53 -13.94 4.01
C ASP A 33 5.78 -13.23 4.59
N GLY A 34 5.58 -12.29 5.53
CA GLY A 34 6.66 -11.57 6.21
C GLY A 34 7.06 -10.23 5.59
N TYR A 35 6.29 -9.72 4.62
CA TYR A 35 6.53 -8.40 4.04
C TYR A 35 5.86 -7.28 4.84
N ASN A 36 6.59 -6.19 5.07
CA ASN A 36 6.02 -4.97 5.62
C ASN A 36 5.21 -4.23 4.54
N VAL A 37 3.89 -4.30 4.66
CA VAL A 37 2.94 -3.71 3.71
C VAL A 37 1.84 -2.94 4.41
N VAL A 38 1.43 -1.83 3.80
CA VAL A 38 0.27 -1.04 4.19
C VAL A 38 -0.76 -1.04 3.06
N ALA A 39 -2.05 -0.99 3.41
CA ALA A 39 -3.15 -0.87 2.45
C ALA A 39 -3.83 0.48 2.57
N ILE A 40 -4.25 1.06 1.45
CA ILE A 40 -5.01 2.30 1.38
C ILE A 40 -6.23 2.12 0.47
N HIS A 41 -7.41 2.31 1.05
CA HIS A 41 -8.69 2.18 0.37
C HIS A 41 -9.69 3.21 0.91
N GLY A 42 -10.80 3.41 0.19
CA GLY A 42 -11.79 4.46 0.49
C GLY A 42 -12.46 4.38 1.86
N ASP A 43 -12.53 3.21 2.48
CA ASP A 43 -13.10 3.03 3.83
C ASP A 43 -12.19 3.56 4.96
N LEU A 44 -10.92 3.88 4.68
CA LEU A 44 -10.03 4.48 5.68
C LEU A 44 -10.36 5.96 5.88
N LYS A 45 -10.31 6.43 7.14
CA LYS A 45 -10.39 7.86 7.45
C LYS A 45 -9.15 8.59 6.93
N GLN A 46 -9.28 9.90 6.66
CA GLN A 46 -8.17 10.72 6.15
C GLN A 46 -6.91 10.60 7.02
N PHE A 47 -7.07 10.64 8.35
CA PHE A 47 -5.96 10.47 9.29
C PHE A 47 -5.23 9.13 9.12
N ASP A 48 -5.97 8.02 8.99
CA ASP A 48 -5.38 6.69 8.80
C ASP A 48 -4.67 6.58 7.43
N ARG A 49 -5.24 7.22 6.39
CA ARG A 49 -4.60 7.31 5.07
C ARG A 49 -3.25 8.01 5.14
N GLU A 50 -3.18 9.15 5.83
CA GLU A 50 -1.94 9.92 6.01
C GLU A 50 -0.89 9.12 6.79
N LYS A 51 -1.29 8.44 7.86
CA LYS A 51 -0.40 7.58 8.65
C LYS A 51 0.18 6.42 7.83
N HIS A 52 -0.65 5.73 7.03
CA HIS A 52 -0.19 4.65 6.17
C HIS A 52 0.74 5.17 5.07
N LEU A 53 0.44 6.34 4.51
CA LEU A 53 1.31 7.04 3.56
C LEU A 53 2.67 7.39 4.17
N GLU A 54 2.68 7.92 5.38
CA GLU A 54 3.91 8.28 6.09
C GLU A 54 4.76 7.04 6.39
N THR A 55 4.11 5.94 6.78
CA THR A 55 4.77 4.64 6.99
C THR A 55 5.41 4.11 5.70
N PHE A 56 4.74 4.32 4.56
CA PHE A 56 5.28 3.97 3.24
C PHE A 56 6.43 4.89 2.81
N ARG A 57 6.27 6.22 2.96
CA ARG A 57 7.29 7.21 2.59
C ARG A 57 8.55 7.13 3.45
N SER A 58 8.41 6.77 4.72
CA SER A 58 9.55 6.55 5.63
C SER A 58 10.30 5.24 5.34
N GLY A 59 9.76 4.36 4.49
CA GLY A 59 10.37 3.07 4.16
C GLY A 59 10.15 1.98 5.20
N VAL A 60 9.42 2.26 6.28
CA VAL A 60 9.06 1.27 7.31
C VAL A 60 8.21 0.15 6.71
N ALA A 61 7.25 0.51 5.86
CA ALA A 61 6.51 -0.42 5.02
C ALA A 61 6.81 -0.13 3.54
N PRO A 62 7.78 -0.81 2.91
CA PRO A 62 8.18 -0.52 1.53
C PRO A 62 7.12 -0.91 0.49
N ILE A 63 6.04 -1.58 0.88
CA ILE A 63 4.94 -1.95 -0.03
C ILE A 63 3.67 -1.21 0.37
N LEU A 64 3.04 -0.54 -0.61
CA LEU A 64 1.73 0.10 -0.47
C LEU A 64 0.76 -0.51 -1.47
N VAL A 65 -0.37 -1.03 -0.99
CA VAL A 65 -1.47 -1.53 -1.83
C VAL A 65 -2.60 -0.51 -1.81
N ALA A 66 -2.97 0.05 -2.96
CA ALA A 66 -3.96 1.12 -3.06
C ALA A 66 -5.10 0.79 -4.04
N THR A 67 -6.33 1.19 -3.72
CA THR A 67 -7.41 1.17 -4.71
C THR A 67 -7.32 2.38 -5.64
N ALA A 68 -7.57 2.18 -6.93
CA ALA A 68 -7.51 3.24 -7.94
C ALA A 68 -8.39 4.47 -7.63
N VAL A 69 -9.45 4.28 -6.84
CA VAL A 69 -10.38 5.34 -6.41
C VAL A 69 -9.81 6.23 -5.29
N CYS A 70 -8.79 5.76 -4.56
CA CYS A 70 -8.14 6.53 -3.50
C CYS A 70 -7.10 7.53 -4.04
N CYS A 71 -7.09 7.79 -5.35
CA CYS A 71 -6.09 8.61 -6.08
C CYS A 71 -5.99 10.09 -5.64
N PHE A 72 -6.68 10.51 -4.57
CA PHE A 72 -6.45 11.80 -3.91
C PHE A 72 -5.19 11.84 -3.02
N LEU A 73 -4.42 10.76 -2.97
CA LEU A 73 -3.26 10.60 -2.07
C LEU A 73 -1.96 11.30 -2.51
N PHE A 74 -1.88 11.77 -3.76
CA PHE A 74 -0.64 12.32 -4.34
C PHE A 74 -0.80 13.76 -4.85
N LYS A 75 -1.85 14.47 -4.43
CA LYS A 75 -2.00 15.90 -4.71
C LYS A 75 -1.49 16.75 -3.55
#